data_AF-A0A7S2BDZ6-F1
#
_entry.id   AF-A0A7S2BDZ6-F1
#
_cell.length_a   1.000
_cell.length_b   1.000
_cell.length_c   1.000
_cell.angle_alpha   90.00
_cell.angle_beta   90.00
_cell.angle_gamma   90.00
#
_symmetry.space_group_name_H-M   'P 1'
#
loop_
_entity.id
_entity.type
_entity.pdbx_description
1 polymer ?
#
loop_
_entity_poly.entity_id
_entity_poly.type
_entity_poly.pdbx_seq_one_letter_code
_entity_poly.pdbx_strand_id
1 'polypeptide(L)'
;MIDNLERNQDAVKHAGGEVEMPRTLEWSTDENVIAPNMRGAFDVVLAADCVADIYDSSALLHTIHATLKPGGRAYILIRVRIPEHIEGVMEEASALFADAVVEDIKSVNRSSHHILVKVVRTT
;
A
#
# COMPACT_ATOMS: atom_id res chain seq x y z
N MET A 1 -17.98 -0.34 -7.88
CA MET A 1 -16.62 0.09 -7.46
C MET A 1 -16.48 1.62 -7.40
N ILE A 2 -17.58 2.40 -7.42
CA ILE A 2 -17.58 3.88 -7.46
C ILE A 2 -17.88 4.48 -6.08
N ASP A 3 -18.70 3.82 -5.26
CA ASP A 3 -19.22 4.36 -3.99
C ASP A 3 -18.18 4.68 -2.90
N ASN A 4 -17.04 3.98 -2.87
CA ASN A 4 -16.00 4.22 -1.88
C ASN A 4 -15.11 5.42 -2.23
N LEU A 5 -14.97 5.72 -3.53
CA LEU A 5 -14.15 6.84 -3.98
C LEU A 5 -14.82 8.17 -3.63
N GLU A 6 -16.11 8.31 -3.96
CA GLU A 6 -16.88 9.52 -3.66
C GLU A 6 -16.94 9.80 -2.15
N ARG A 7 -17.19 8.77 -1.33
CA ARG A 7 -17.17 8.89 0.14
C ARG A 7 -15.82 9.37 0.69
N ASN A 8 -14.70 8.86 0.18
CA ASN A 8 -13.38 9.26 0.63
C ASN A 8 -13.06 10.70 0.22
N GLN A 9 -13.44 11.09 -1.00
CA GLN A 9 -13.28 12.46 -1.47
C GLN A 9 -14.10 13.45 -0.63
N ASP A 10 -15.33 13.09 -0.27
CA ASP A 10 -16.18 13.95 0.54
C ASP A 10 -15.66 14.10 1.98
N ALA A 11 -15.06 13.05 2.55
CA ALA A 11 -14.39 13.14 3.85
C ALA A 11 -13.20 14.12 3.83
N VAL A 12 -12.39 14.11 2.77
CA VAL A 12 -11.27 15.06 2.60
C VAL A 12 -11.77 16.49 2.46
N LYS A 13 -12.81 16.71 1.64
CA LYS A 13 -13.43 18.05 1.49
C LYS A 13 -14.00 18.55 2.81
N HIS A 14 -14.65 17.67 3.59
CA HIS A 14 -15.22 18.04 4.88
C HIS A 14 -14.15 18.42 5.92
N ALA A 15 -12.96 17.82 5.83
CA ALA A 15 -11.80 18.19 6.63
C ALA A 15 -11.08 19.47 6.15
N GLY A 16 -11.60 20.15 5.11
CA GLY A 16 -11.00 21.35 4.52
C GLY A 16 -9.80 21.07 3.60
N GLY A 17 -9.62 19.81 3.18
CA GLY A 17 -8.57 19.42 2.24
C GLY A 17 -9.01 19.61 0.78
N GLU A 18 -8.05 19.82 -0.10
CA GLU A 18 -8.27 19.79 -1.54
C GLU A 18 -8.20 18.34 -2.06
N VAL A 19 -9.15 17.98 -2.90
CA VAL A 19 -9.17 16.68 -3.58
C VAL A 19 -8.69 16.89 -5.00
N GLU A 20 -7.49 16.39 -5.31
CA GLU A 20 -7.06 16.29 -6.70
C GLU A 20 -7.94 15.30 -7.47
N MET A 21 -8.08 15.50 -8.79
CA MET A 21 -8.75 14.54 -9.63
C MET A 21 -8.06 13.16 -9.52
N PRO A 22 -8.83 12.07 -9.34
CA PRO A 22 -8.30 10.73 -9.36
C PRO A 22 -7.50 10.45 -10.63
N ARG A 23 -6.36 9.80 -10.47
CA ARG A 23 -5.53 9.31 -11.57
C ARG A 23 -5.44 7.80 -11.50
N THR A 24 -5.42 7.15 -12.65
CA THR A 24 -5.16 5.72 -12.73
C THR A 24 -3.67 5.47 -12.51
N LEU A 25 -3.37 4.50 -11.65
CA LEU A 25 -2.02 3.97 -11.44
C LEU A 25 -2.08 2.46 -11.63
N GLU A 26 -1.32 1.97 -12.62
CA GLU A 26 -1.11 0.55 -12.81
C GLU A 26 0.06 0.09 -11.94
N TRP A 27 -0.12 -1.01 -11.22
CA TRP A 27 0.93 -1.58 -10.39
C TRP A 27 1.86 -2.42 -11.24
N SER A 28 3.16 -2.27 -11.03
CA SER A 28 4.19 -2.96 -11.80
C SER A 28 5.46 -3.12 -10.98
N THR A 29 6.21 -4.18 -11.25
CA THR A 29 7.60 -4.33 -10.77
C THR A 29 8.59 -3.54 -11.64
N ASP A 30 8.19 -3.17 -12.86
CA ASP A 30 8.93 -2.25 -13.73
C ASP A 30 8.52 -0.80 -13.44
N GLU A 31 9.41 -0.06 -12.78
CA GLU A 31 9.20 1.36 -12.46
C GLU A 31 8.95 2.23 -13.70
N ASN A 32 9.34 1.78 -14.90
CA ASN A 32 9.11 2.53 -16.13
C ASN A 32 7.63 2.65 -16.50
N VAL A 33 6.79 1.73 -16.03
CA VAL A 33 5.32 1.77 -16.19
C VAL A 33 4.70 2.88 -15.34
N ILE A 34 5.35 3.25 -14.24
CA ILE A 34 4.86 4.29 -13.32
C ILE A 34 5.13 5.65 -13.94
N ALA A 35 4.08 6.47 -14.07
CA ALA A 35 4.17 7.80 -14.64
C ALA A 35 5.26 8.65 -13.94
N PRO A 36 6.14 9.35 -14.68
CA PRO A 36 7.29 10.05 -14.09
C PRO A 36 6.94 11.04 -12.98
N ASN A 37 5.79 11.71 -13.06
CA ASN A 37 5.32 12.67 -12.06
C ASN A 37 4.76 12.03 -10.78
N MET A 38 4.68 10.70 -10.72
CA MET A 38 4.24 9.94 -9.53
C MET A 38 5.41 9.28 -8.83
N ARG A 39 6.57 9.16 -9.49
CA ARG A 39 7.79 8.61 -8.89
C ARG A 39 8.32 9.58 -7.86
N GLY A 40 8.52 9.13 -6.63
CA GLY A 40 9.01 10.00 -5.57
C GLY A 40 8.06 11.16 -5.23
N ALA A 41 6.75 11.01 -5.41
CA ALA A 41 5.79 12.11 -5.26
C ALA A 41 5.13 12.16 -3.88
N PHE A 42 5.04 11.05 -3.17
CA PHE A 42 4.22 10.94 -1.96
C PHE A 42 5.07 10.83 -0.70
N ASP A 43 4.70 11.55 0.35
CA ASP A 43 5.30 11.41 1.68
C ASP A 43 4.69 10.21 2.44
N VAL A 44 3.43 9.88 2.13
CA VAL A 44 2.69 8.76 2.73
C VAL A 44 1.86 8.05 1.66
N VAL A 45 1.88 6.71 1.68
CA VAL A 45 0.98 5.86 0.88
C VAL A 45 0.17 4.93 1.77
N LEU A 46 -1.12 4.81 1.48
CA LEU A 46 -2.05 3.90 2.16
C LEU A 46 -2.59 2.89 1.17
N ALA A 47 -2.53 1.60 1.51
CA ALA A 47 -3.10 0.52 0.72
C ALA A 47 -3.87 -0.43 1.66
N ALA A 48 -5.09 -0.82 1.29
CA ALA A 48 -5.91 -1.69 2.12
C ALA A 48 -6.75 -2.63 1.27
N ASP A 49 -6.64 -3.93 1.54
CA ASP A 49 -7.34 -5.01 0.81
C ASP A 49 -7.15 -4.91 -0.72
N CYS A 50 -5.97 -4.42 -1.11
CA CYS A 50 -5.58 -4.17 -2.49
C CYS A 50 -5.18 -5.44 -3.25
N VAL A 51 -4.83 -6.49 -2.52
CA VAL A 51 -4.38 -7.77 -3.06
C VAL A 51 -5.40 -8.85 -2.69
N ALA A 52 -6.00 -9.47 -3.71
CA ALA A 52 -6.94 -10.57 -3.49
C ALA A 52 -6.21 -11.85 -3.05
N ASP A 53 -4.98 -12.00 -3.54
CA ASP A 53 -4.00 -12.99 -3.13
C ASP A 53 -2.62 -12.31 -3.03
N ILE A 54 -1.80 -12.80 -2.13
CA ILE A 54 -0.50 -12.27 -1.77
C ILE A 54 0.55 -12.44 -2.88
N TYR A 55 0.34 -13.33 -3.86
CA TYR A 55 1.21 -13.46 -5.03
C TYR A 55 1.22 -12.20 -5.92
N ASP A 56 0.19 -11.35 -5.79
CA ASP A 56 0.11 -10.07 -6.49
C ASP A 56 0.72 -8.90 -5.67
N SER A 57 1.29 -9.17 -4.48
CA SER A 57 1.84 -8.12 -3.62
C SER A 57 3.10 -7.48 -4.18
N SER A 58 3.87 -8.18 -5.00
CA SER A 58 5.15 -7.70 -5.52
C SER A 58 4.98 -6.42 -6.33
N ALA A 59 4.07 -6.43 -7.31
CA ALA A 59 3.77 -5.25 -8.12
C ALA A 59 3.30 -4.08 -7.27
N LEU A 60 2.49 -4.34 -6.23
CA LEU A 60 2.05 -3.32 -5.28
C LEU A 60 3.22 -2.75 -4.46
N LEU A 61 4.07 -3.59 -3.89
CA LEU A 61 5.22 -3.18 -3.06
C LEU A 61 6.23 -2.35 -3.87
N HIS A 62 6.58 -2.79 -5.07
CA HIS A 62 7.44 -2.04 -5.98
C HIS A 62 6.83 -0.70 -6.38
N THR A 63 5.52 -0.68 -6.66
CA THR A 63 4.81 0.56 -7.01
C THR A 63 4.80 1.54 -5.84
N ILE A 64 4.52 1.06 -4.63
CA ILE A 64 4.59 1.86 -3.41
C ILE A 64 6.01 2.41 -3.24
N HIS A 65 7.04 1.58 -3.36
CA HIS A 65 8.43 2.00 -3.24
C HIS A 65 8.77 3.12 -4.24
N ALA A 66 8.51 2.90 -5.53
CA ALA A 66 8.82 3.86 -6.58
C ALA A 66 8.12 5.21 -6.39
N THR A 67 6.88 5.19 -5.90
CA THR A 67 6.08 6.42 -5.71
C THR A 67 6.45 7.22 -4.45
N LEU A 68 7.23 6.63 -3.53
CA LEU A 68 7.22 7.04 -2.12
C LEU A 68 8.16 8.14 -1.60
N LYS A 69 8.94 8.92 -2.34
CA LYS A 69 9.99 9.82 -1.78
C LYS A 69 11.01 9.14 -0.81
N PRO A 70 12.29 9.54 -0.84
CA PRO A 70 13.22 9.16 0.24
C PRO A 70 12.68 9.62 1.61
N GLY A 71 12.59 8.70 2.57
CA GLY A 71 12.03 8.93 3.92
C GLY A 71 10.51 8.82 4.04
N GLY A 72 9.78 8.62 2.93
CA GLY A 72 8.34 8.45 2.95
C GLY A 72 7.90 7.12 3.55
N ARG A 73 6.64 7.03 3.97
CA ARG A 73 6.11 5.90 4.74
C ARG A 73 4.91 5.26 4.05
N ALA A 74 4.81 3.93 4.11
CA ALA A 74 3.60 3.24 3.70
C ALA A 74 2.98 2.40 4.81
N TYR A 75 1.65 2.29 4.75
CA TYR A 75 0.83 1.48 5.62
C TYR A 75 -0.04 0.58 4.73
N ILE A 76 0.23 -0.72 4.78
CA ILE A 76 -0.36 -1.70 3.88
C ILE A 76 -1.15 -2.70 4.71
N LEU A 77 -2.48 -2.65 4.62
CA LEU A 77 -3.36 -3.61 5.26
C LEU A 77 -3.63 -4.78 4.30
N ILE A 78 -3.18 -5.97 4.69
CA ILE A 78 -3.31 -7.20 3.90
C ILE A 78 -4.21 -8.17 4.64
N ARG A 79 -5.19 -8.72 3.92
CA ARG A 79 -5.98 -9.84 4.40
C ARG A 79 -5.25 -11.14 4.13
N VAL A 80 -4.86 -11.84 5.19
CA VAL A 80 -4.16 -13.12 5.11
C VAL A 80 -5.16 -14.25 5.12
N ARG A 81 -5.17 -15.03 4.03
CA ARG A 81 -5.96 -16.26 3.89
C ARG A 81 -5.15 -17.52 4.18
N ILE A 82 -3.84 -17.47 3.91
CA ILE A 82 -2.87 -18.54 4.10
C ILE A 82 -1.67 -17.96 4.88
N PRO A 83 -1.46 -18.35 6.14
CA PRO A 83 -0.43 -17.76 7.01
C PRO A 83 1.00 -17.82 6.46
N GLU A 84 1.35 -18.92 5.79
CA GLU A 84 2.69 -19.19 5.26
C GLU A 84 3.11 -18.16 4.21
N HIS A 85 2.17 -17.49 3.57
CA HIS A 85 2.48 -16.51 2.54
C HIS A 85 2.90 -15.14 3.11
N ILE A 86 2.67 -14.89 4.41
CA ILE A 86 3.14 -13.66 5.07
C ILE A 86 4.66 -13.53 4.94
N GLU A 87 5.38 -14.64 5.05
CA GLU A 87 6.84 -14.66 5.01
C GLU A 87 7.38 -14.07 3.70
N GLY A 88 6.80 -14.45 2.55
CA GLY A 88 7.21 -13.93 1.24
C GLY A 88 6.99 -12.41 1.09
N VAL A 89 5.84 -11.89 1.55
CA VAL A 89 5.61 -10.43 1.59
C VAL A 89 6.61 -9.74 2.49
N MET A 90 6.95 -10.35 3.62
CA MET A 90 7.89 -9.77 4.57
C MET A 90 9.31 -9.74 4.06
N GLU A 91 9.76 -10.80 3.39
CA GLU A 91 11.05 -10.85 2.73
C GLU A 91 11.16 -9.76 1.67
N GLU A 92 10.14 -9.64 0.81
CA GLU A 92 10.14 -8.63 -0.25
C GLU A 92 10.04 -7.20 0.30
N ALA A 93 9.15 -6.96 1.28
CA ALA A 93 9.04 -5.66 1.93
C ALA A 93 10.35 -5.28 2.64
N SER A 94 11.03 -6.23 3.28
CA SER A 94 12.33 -5.98 3.92
C SER A 94 13.47 -5.77 2.92
N ALA A 95 13.35 -6.32 1.71
CA ALA A 95 14.32 -6.10 0.63
C ALA A 95 14.15 -4.71 -0.02
N LEU A 96 12.91 -4.25 -0.16
CA LEU A 96 12.59 -2.96 -0.79
C LEU A 96 12.63 -1.77 0.18
N PHE A 97 12.33 -1.99 1.45
CA PHE A 97 12.18 -0.93 2.44
C PHE A 97 13.04 -1.20 3.67
N ALA A 98 13.54 -0.14 4.32
CA ALA A 98 14.10 -0.31 5.66
C ALA A 98 13.00 -0.32 6.71
N ASP A 99 13.33 -0.91 7.86
CA ASP A 99 12.49 -0.92 9.05
C ASP A 99 11.07 -1.43 8.78
N ALA A 100 10.94 -2.45 7.92
CA ALA A 100 9.67 -3.11 7.67
C ALA A 100 9.18 -3.77 8.97
N VAL A 101 8.08 -3.26 9.51
CA VAL A 101 7.43 -3.78 10.72
C VAL A 101 6.09 -4.37 10.33
N VAL A 102 5.82 -5.61 10.77
CA VAL A 102 4.48 -6.19 10.69
C VAL A 102 3.81 -6.26 12.04
N GLU A 103 2.58 -5.75 12.07
CA GLU A 103 1.67 -5.85 13.18
C GLU A 103 0.49 -6.74 12.79
N ASP A 104 0.25 -7.80 13.58
CA ASP A 104 -0.98 -8.57 13.48
C ASP A 104 -2.14 -7.71 13.99
N ILE A 105 -3.06 -7.37 13.09
CA ILE A 105 -4.30 -6.71 13.46
C ILE A 105 -5.32 -7.79 13.78
N LYS A 106 -5.48 -8.03 15.08
CA LYS A 106 -6.51 -8.93 15.61
C LYS A 106 -7.85 -8.62 14.95
N SER A 107 -8.29 -9.57 14.14
CA SER A 107 -9.59 -9.48 13.49
C SER A 107 -10.71 -9.57 14.51
N VAL A 108 -11.75 -8.75 14.30
CA VAL A 108 -13.00 -8.80 15.06
C VAL A 108 -13.75 -10.12 14.78
N ASN A 109 -13.41 -10.83 13.69
CA ASN A 109 -13.99 -12.12 13.31
C ASN A 109 -12.92 -13.20 13.12
N ARG A 110 -13.09 -14.38 13.75
CA ARG A 110 -12.09 -15.47 13.86
C ARG A 110 -11.69 -16.11 12.53
N SER A 111 -12.32 -15.74 11.41
CA SER A 111 -12.15 -16.37 10.09
C SER A 111 -11.29 -15.57 9.11
N SER A 112 -10.64 -14.47 9.51
CA SER A 112 -9.78 -13.70 8.62
C SER A 112 -8.65 -13.05 9.42
N HIS A 113 -7.41 -13.38 9.12
CA HIS A 113 -6.24 -12.71 9.70
C HIS A 113 -5.94 -11.46 8.88
N HIS A 114 -5.63 -10.36 9.53
CA HIS A 114 -5.20 -9.13 8.85
C HIS A 114 -3.87 -8.72 9.42
N ILE A 115 -2.94 -8.33 8.55
CA ILE A 115 -1.66 -7.78 8.96
C ILE A 115 -1.56 -6.35 8.44
N LEU A 116 -0.92 -5.51 9.24
CA LEU A 116 -0.49 -4.19 8.82
C LEU A 116 1.02 -4.21 8.65
N VAL A 117 1.46 -4.01 7.41
CA VAL A 117 2.87 -3.80 7.07
C VAL A 117 3.13 -2.30 7.11
N LYS A 118 4.08 -1.88 7.93
CA LYS A 118 4.57 -0.49 8.02
C LYS A 118 5.98 -0.46 7.46
N VAL A 119 6.23 0.40 6.50
CA VAL A 119 7.53 0.48 5.82
C VAL A 119 7.99 1.92 5.63
N VAL A 120 9.32 2.11 5.54
CA VAL A 120 9.95 3.40 5.24
C VAL A 120 10.85 3.25 4.03
N ARG A 121 10.71 4.14 3.05
CA ARG A 121 11.62 4.22 1.90
C ARG A 121 12.92 4.90 2.32
N THR A 122 14.06 4.28 2.03
CA THR A 122 15.38 4.83 2.40
C THR A 122 15.99 5.74 1.35
N THR A 123 15.99 5.30 0.08
CA THR A 123 16.66 5.98 -1.05
C THR A 123 15.77 6.19 -2.26
#